data_AF-A0AAN7UNF7-F1
#
_entry.id   AF-A0AAN7UNF7-F1
#
_cell.length_a   1.000
_cell.length_b   1.000
_cell.length_c   1.000
_cell.angle_alpha   90.00
_cell.angle_beta   90.00
_cell.angle_gamma   90.00
#
_symmetry.space_group_name_H-M   'P 1'
#
loop_
_entity.id
_entity.type
_entity.pdbx_description
1 polymer ?
#
loop_
_entity_poly.entity_id
_entity_poly.type
_entity_poly.pdbx_seq_one_letter_code
_entity_poly.pdbx_strand_id
1 'polypeptide(L)'
;MANSYDLQTPRHVQPLRKLDSRNVPILFRFSRYGILGWQRKRNPALPAPTEAQIEALDAIQFTAMRNSFKIPAQKGDILLVNDMALVHAREGFDDGGEMKRHLIKMYFRDPEQEWDIPTSFKNEWKMAYSSKQPDETRKETWNIDYESGLEELSSLNG
;
A
#
# COMPACT_ATOMS: atom_id res chain seq x y z
N MET A 1 26.19 -13.61 9.99
CA MET A 1 25.58 -14.07 8.72
C MET A 1 24.60 -12.99 8.30
N ALA A 2 24.79 -12.37 7.15
CA ALA A 2 23.96 -11.25 6.71
C ALA A 2 22.57 -11.78 6.33
N ASN A 3 21.53 -11.34 7.03
CA ASN A 3 20.16 -11.63 6.63
C ASN A 3 19.95 -11.03 5.24
N SER A 4 19.85 -11.92 4.25
CA SER A 4 19.41 -11.61 2.90
C SER A 4 17.98 -11.10 3.02
N TYR A 5 17.80 -9.77 3.03
CA TYR A 5 16.50 -9.19 2.76
C TYR A 5 16.15 -9.58 1.33
N ASP A 6 15.35 -10.64 1.18
CA ASP A 6 14.75 -10.99 -0.10
C ASP A 6 14.10 -9.72 -0.64
N LEU A 7 14.71 -9.18 -1.69
CA LEU A 7 14.20 -8.02 -2.39
C LEU A 7 12.80 -8.37 -2.82
N GLN A 8 11.81 -7.74 -2.17
CA GLN A 8 10.41 -7.84 -2.53
C GLN A 8 10.32 -7.72 -4.06
N THR A 9 9.73 -8.73 -4.73
CA THR A 9 9.62 -8.75 -6.19
C THR A 9 9.14 -7.39 -6.66
N PRO A 10 9.72 -6.82 -7.74
CA PRO A 10 9.40 -5.46 -8.14
C PRO A 10 7.89 -5.32 -8.31
N ARG A 11 7.23 -4.67 -7.35
CA ARG A 11 5.81 -4.37 -7.49
C ARG A 11 5.70 -3.58 -8.78
N HIS A 12 4.84 -4.01 -9.70
CA HIS A 12 4.53 -3.20 -10.87
C HIS A 12 3.94 -1.88 -10.38
N VAL A 13 4.77 -0.85 -10.27
CA VAL A 13 4.36 0.48 -9.83
C VAL A 13 3.84 1.21 -11.06
N GLN A 14 2.53 1.16 -11.27
CA GLN A 14 1.86 2.02 -12.24
C GLN A 14 1.20 3.16 -11.44
N PRO A 15 1.67 4.42 -11.57
CA PRO A 15 1.27 5.49 -10.66
C PRO A 15 -0.20 5.91 -10.82
N LEU A 16 -0.72 5.85 -12.05
CA LEU A 16 -2.13 6.05 -12.38
C LEU A 16 -2.43 5.26 -13.66
N ARG A 17 -3.56 4.56 -13.69
CA ARG A 17 -4.10 4.00 -14.92
C ARG A 17 -5.55 4.44 -15.05
N LYS A 18 -5.89 5.10 -16.17
CA LYS A 18 -7.28 5.27 -16.57
C LYS A 18 -7.87 3.87 -16.70
N LEU A 19 -8.88 3.59 -15.89
CA LEU A 19 -9.59 2.33 -16.00
C LEU A 19 -10.54 2.43 -17.19
N ASP A 20 -10.65 1.36 -17.96
CA ASP A 20 -11.78 1.16 -18.88
C ASP A 20 -13.03 0.70 -18.09
N SER A 21 -13.17 1.15 -16.84
CA SER A 21 -14.34 0.90 -16.01
C SER A 21 -15.32 2.06 -16.16
N ARG A 22 -16.59 1.74 -16.36
CA ARG A 22 -17.67 2.74 -16.42
C ARG A 22 -17.99 3.37 -15.06
N ASN A 23 -17.58 2.73 -13.96
CA ASN A 23 -17.96 3.13 -12.60
C ASN A 23 -16.80 3.77 -11.83
N VAL A 24 -15.56 3.46 -12.18
CA VAL A 24 -14.36 3.94 -11.48
C VAL A 24 -13.46 4.66 -12.48
N PRO A 25 -13.48 6.00 -12.54
CA PRO A 25 -12.73 6.71 -13.57
C PRO A 25 -11.22 6.63 -13.35
N ILE A 26 -10.76 6.51 -12.09
CA ILE A 26 -9.34 6.50 -11.70
C ILE A 26 -9.17 5.61 -10.46
N LEU A 27 -8.20 4.70 -10.50
CA LEU A 27 -7.76 3.92 -9.33
C LEU A 27 -6.48 4.54 -8.78
N PHE A 28 -6.53 4.98 -7.52
CA PHE A 28 -5.39 5.60 -6.86
C PHE A 28 -4.52 4.54 -6.20
N ARG A 29 -3.50 4.06 -6.92
CA ARG A 29 -2.44 3.23 -6.35
C ARG A 29 -1.10 3.87 -6.62
N PHE A 30 -0.77 4.83 -5.78
CA PHE A 30 0.36 5.73 -5.98
C PHE A 30 1.43 5.53 -4.91
N SER A 31 2.66 5.27 -5.34
CA SER A 31 3.84 5.37 -4.48
C SER A 31 5.04 5.81 -5.31
N ARG A 32 5.74 6.84 -4.85
CA ARG A 32 6.97 7.33 -5.49
C ARG A 32 8.19 6.46 -5.18
N TYR A 33 8.12 5.68 -4.10
CA TYR A 33 9.30 5.03 -3.51
C TYR A 33 9.92 3.96 -4.41
N GLY A 34 9.10 3.15 -5.08
CA GLY A 34 9.61 2.13 -6.01
C GLY A 34 10.26 2.72 -7.28
N ILE A 35 9.87 3.95 -7.66
CA ILE A 35 10.32 4.60 -8.88
C ILE A 35 11.54 5.48 -8.62
N LEU A 36 11.55 6.26 -7.54
CA LEU A 36 12.61 7.23 -7.26
C LEU A 36 13.66 6.71 -6.27
N GLY A 37 13.31 5.73 -5.43
CA GLY A 37 14.14 5.29 -4.31
C GLY A 37 14.11 6.32 -3.18
N TRP A 38 13.39 6.01 -2.10
CA TRP A 38 13.35 6.80 -0.88
C TRP A 38 13.42 5.85 0.31
N GLN A 39 14.44 6.00 1.17
CA GLN A 39 14.76 5.08 2.29
C GLN A 39 14.90 3.59 1.92
N ARG A 40 14.78 3.25 0.63
CA ARG A 40 14.98 1.93 0.04
C ARG A 40 15.82 2.08 -1.22
N LYS A 41 16.68 1.09 -1.47
CA LYS A 41 17.44 1.01 -2.71
C LYS A 41 16.48 0.74 -3.86
N ARG A 42 16.43 1.65 -4.83
CA ARG A 42 15.70 1.45 -6.08
C ARG A 42 16.25 0.23 -6.82
N ASN A 43 15.37 -0.55 -7.48
CA ASN A 43 15.81 -1.64 -8.34
C ASN A 43 16.65 -1.08 -9.51
N PRO A 44 17.95 -1.42 -9.59
CA PRO A 44 18.85 -0.90 -10.63
C PRO A 44 18.50 -1.41 -12.04
N ALA A 45 17.72 -2.48 -12.15
CA ALA A 45 17.27 -3.01 -13.44
C ALA A 45 16.14 -2.17 -14.08
N LEU A 46 15.53 -1.25 -13.33
CA LEU A 46 14.50 -0.36 -13.87
C LEU A 46 15.14 0.83 -14.59
N PRO A 47 14.66 1.23 -15.78
CA PRO A 47 15.15 2.40 -16.48
C PRO A 47 14.92 3.65 -15.64
N ALA A 48 15.85 4.61 -15.65
CA ALA A 48 15.67 5.90 -14.99
C ALA A 48 14.32 6.53 -15.41
N PRO A 49 13.54 7.10 -14.48
CA PRO A 49 12.28 7.73 -14.85
C PRO A 49 12.59 8.91 -15.77
N THR A 50 11.75 9.11 -16.78
CA THR A 50 11.85 10.28 -17.65
C THR A 50 11.42 11.54 -16.88
N GLU A 51 11.80 12.71 -17.38
CA GLU A 51 11.36 13.99 -16.82
C GLU A 51 9.82 14.09 -16.76
N ALA A 52 9.13 13.69 -17.82
CA ALA A 52 7.67 13.64 -17.87
C ALA A 52 7.07 12.68 -16.82
N GLN A 53 7.73 11.56 -16.52
CA GLN A 53 7.30 10.66 -15.44
C GLN A 53 7.49 11.30 -14.08
N ILE A 54 8.61 11.99 -13.85
CA ILE A 54 8.86 12.72 -12.59
C ILE A 54 7.80 13.81 -12.41
N GLU A 55 7.55 14.62 -13.44
CA GLU A 55 6.53 15.67 -13.45
C GLU A 55 5.14 15.10 -13.13
N ALA A 56 4.77 13.97 -13.73
CA ALA A 56 3.49 13.31 -13.42
C ALA A 56 3.41 12.84 -11.96
N LEU A 57 4.50 12.29 -11.40
CA LEU A 57 4.55 11.91 -9.99
C LEU A 57 4.42 13.11 -9.06
N ASP A 58 5.07 14.23 -9.41
CA ASP A 58 4.96 15.50 -8.69
C ASP A 58 3.54 16.06 -8.75
N ALA A 59 2.90 16.03 -9.92
CA ALA A 59 1.53 16.51 -10.09
C ALA A 59 0.56 15.75 -9.17
N ILE A 60 0.68 14.42 -9.09
CA ILE A 60 -0.14 13.60 -8.18
C ILE A 60 0.15 13.95 -6.72
N GLN A 61 1.42 13.98 -6.34
CA GLN A 61 1.84 14.26 -4.95
C GLN A 61 1.33 15.62 -4.49
N PHE A 62 1.60 16.68 -5.25
CA PHE A 62 1.23 18.03 -4.85
C PHE A 62 -0.28 18.26 -4.91
N THR A 63 -1.00 17.64 -5.84
CA THR A 63 -2.46 17.67 -5.85
C THR A 63 -3.04 16.97 -4.63
N ALA A 64 -2.54 15.78 -4.29
CA ALA A 64 -3.00 15.05 -3.11
C ALA A 64 -2.69 15.81 -1.81
N MET A 65 -1.49 16.37 -1.68
CA MET A 65 -1.10 17.18 -0.52
C MET A 65 -1.97 18.43 -0.37
N ARG A 66 -2.21 19.16 -1.46
CA ARG A 66 -3.03 20.37 -1.46
C ARG A 66 -4.47 20.13 -1.02
N ASN A 67 -5.02 18.95 -1.33
CA ASN A 67 -6.39 18.57 -1.00
C ASN A 67 -6.46 17.63 0.22
N SER A 68 -5.35 17.45 0.94
CA SER A 68 -5.31 16.57 2.10
C SER A 68 -6.02 17.18 3.31
N PHE A 69 -6.53 16.32 4.19
CA PHE A 69 -7.06 16.69 5.49
C PHE A 69 -6.52 15.73 6.54
N LYS A 70 -6.43 16.21 7.79
CA LYS A 70 -5.99 15.39 8.92
C LYS A 70 -7.20 14.67 9.53
N ILE A 71 -7.05 13.38 9.78
CA ILE A 71 -8.02 12.59 10.53
C ILE A 71 -7.60 12.63 12.00
N PRO A 72 -8.39 13.22 12.91
CA PRO A 72 -8.06 13.34 14.33
C PRO A 72 -8.36 12.03 15.08
N ALA A 73 -7.78 10.92 14.63
CA ALA A 73 -8.04 9.58 15.16
C ALA A 73 -7.57 9.44 16.62
N GLN A 74 -8.46 8.93 17.47
CA GLN A 74 -8.21 8.64 18.88
C GLN A 74 -8.11 7.14 19.14
N LYS A 75 -7.64 6.78 20.34
CA LYS A 75 -7.59 5.37 20.76
C LYS A 75 -9.00 4.80 20.78
N GLY A 76 -9.21 3.71 20.04
CA GLY A 76 -10.51 3.04 19.90
C GLY A 76 -11.26 3.40 18.63
N ASP A 77 -10.83 4.43 17.89
CA ASP A 77 -11.43 4.77 16.60
C ASP A 77 -11.12 3.70 15.55
N ILE A 78 -12.14 3.40 14.73
CA ILE A 78 -12.02 2.52 13.56
C ILE A 78 -12.13 3.39 12.32
N LEU A 79 -11.08 3.38 11.50
CA LEU A 79 -11.07 4.07 10.21
C LEU A 79 -11.33 3.07 9.09
N LEU A 80 -12.44 3.28 8.37
CA LEU A 80 -12.73 2.56 7.14
C LEU A 80 -12.36 3.44 5.95
N VAL A 81 -11.43 2.95 5.12
CA VAL A 81 -10.90 3.68 3.97
C VAL A 81 -11.05 2.81 2.73
N ASN A 82 -11.61 3.38 1.66
CA ASN A 82 -11.54 2.77 0.34
C ASN A 82 -10.15 3.03 -0.27
N ASP A 83 -9.28 2.04 -0.19
CA ASP A 83 -7.89 2.08 -0.67
C ASP A 83 -7.77 2.36 -2.18
N MET A 84 -8.83 2.11 -2.96
CA MET A 84 -8.83 2.36 -4.40
C MET A 84 -9.20 3.81 -4.75
N ALA A 85 -9.80 4.53 -3.82
CA ALA A 85 -10.37 5.87 -4.04
C ALA A 85 -9.52 7.00 -3.43
N LEU A 86 -8.67 6.69 -2.45
CA LEU A 86 -7.97 7.68 -1.64
C LEU A 86 -6.50 7.31 -1.48
N VAL A 87 -5.63 8.33 -1.50
CA VAL A 87 -4.25 8.19 -1.01
C VAL A 87 -4.25 8.49 0.48
N HIS A 88 -3.54 7.68 1.25
CA HIS A 88 -3.36 7.89 2.69
C HIS A 88 -1.87 8.00 3.03
N ALA A 89 -1.56 8.82 4.02
CA ALA A 89 -0.20 9.04 4.50
C ALA A 89 -0.22 9.33 6.00
N ARG A 90 0.97 9.35 6.60
CA ARG A 90 1.16 9.76 7.99
C ARG A 90 2.33 10.75 8.06
N GLU A 91 2.21 11.73 8.93
CA GLU A 91 3.31 12.62 9.28
C GLU A 91 4.43 11.87 10.03
N GLY A 92 5.62 12.48 10.07
CA GLY A 92 6.68 12.06 10.98
C GLY A 92 6.23 12.22 12.43
N PHE A 93 6.62 11.27 13.28
CA PHE A 93 6.28 11.26 14.70
C PHE A 93 7.48 10.66 15.46
N ASP A 94 7.62 11.04 16.73
CA ASP A 94 8.60 10.44 17.65
C ASP A 94 7.93 9.33 18.46
N ASP A 95 8.62 8.21 18.65
CA ASP A 95 8.14 7.03 19.36
C ASP A 95 8.91 6.79 20.67
N GLY A 96 9.63 7.81 21.16
CA GLY A 96 10.47 7.77 22.37
C GLY A 96 9.75 7.86 23.73
N GLY A 97 8.41 7.88 23.76
CA GLY A 97 7.62 7.93 25.00
C GLY A 97 7.31 6.54 25.60
N GLU A 98 6.76 6.53 26.82
CA GLU A 98 6.30 5.28 27.48
C GLU A 98 5.16 4.58 26.71
N MET A 99 4.33 5.35 26.01
CA MET A 99 3.21 4.86 25.22
C MET A 99 3.50 5.01 23.73
N LYS A 100 3.59 3.88 23.02
CA LYS A 100 3.83 3.84 21.57
C LYS A 100 2.54 3.79 20.78
N ARG A 101 2.56 4.35 19.57
CA ARG A 101 1.42 4.28 18.66
C ARG A 101 1.26 2.86 18.12
N HIS A 102 0.19 2.17 18.54
CA HIS A 102 -0.19 0.86 18.01
C HIS A 102 -1.42 0.97 17.11
N LEU A 103 -1.32 0.50 15.86
CA LEU A 103 -2.40 0.51 14.88
C LEU A 103 -2.53 -0.87 14.23
N ILE A 104 -3.74 -1.43 14.26
CA ILE A 104 -4.07 -2.66 13.53
C ILE A 104 -4.64 -2.27 12.17
N LYS A 105 -4.05 -2.81 11.10
CA LYS A 105 -4.50 -2.57 9.72
C LYS A 105 -5.03 -3.86 9.12
N MET A 106 -6.25 -3.81 8.59
CA MET A 106 -6.92 -4.94 7.95
C MET A 106 -7.27 -4.57 6.51
N TYR A 107 -7.14 -5.53 5.60
CA TYR A 107 -7.53 -5.36 4.19
C TYR A 107 -8.77 -6.21 3.92
N PHE A 108 -9.86 -5.55 3.56
CA PHE A 108 -11.13 -6.19 3.25
C PHE A 108 -11.38 -6.16 1.74
N ARG A 109 -12.15 -7.14 1.27
CA ARG A 109 -12.73 -7.18 -0.08
C ARG A 109 -14.15 -7.69 0.06
N ASP A 110 -15.08 -6.98 -0.55
CA ASP A 110 -16.46 -7.41 -0.73
C ASP A 110 -16.64 -7.81 -2.20
N PRO A 111 -16.75 -9.11 -2.53
CA PRO A 111 -16.94 -9.56 -3.91
C PRO A 111 -18.24 -9.07 -4.55
N GLU A 112 -19.26 -8.71 -3.77
CA GLU A 112 -20.55 -8.24 -4.29
C GLU A 112 -20.50 -6.75 -4.68
N GLN A 113 -19.62 -5.98 -4.03
CA GLN A 113 -19.46 -4.53 -4.23
C GLN A 113 -18.08 -4.17 -4.82
N GLU A 114 -17.37 -5.13 -5.40
CA GLU A 114 -16.02 -4.89 -5.88
C GLU A 114 -15.97 -3.98 -7.10
N TRP A 115 -14.92 -3.19 -7.17
CA TRP A 115 -14.64 -2.33 -8.30
C TRP A 115 -13.93 -3.14 -9.39
N ASP A 116 -14.29 -2.89 -10.65
CA ASP A 116 -13.59 -3.50 -11.78
C ASP A 116 -12.10 -3.16 -11.73
N ILE A 117 -11.26 -4.20 -11.79
CA ILE A 117 -9.81 -4.05 -11.89
C ILE A 117 -9.33 -4.33 -13.31
N PRO A 118 -8.27 -3.63 -13.78
CA PRO A 118 -7.64 -3.97 -15.06
C PRO A 118 -7.18 -5.42 -15.09
N THR A 119 -7.28 -6.05 -16.26
CA THR A 119 -6.81 -7.42 -16.48
C THR A 119 -5.37 -7.65 -16.01
N SER A 120 -4.50 -6.64 -16.14
CA SER A 120 -3.10 -6.72 -15.71
C SER A 120 -2.91 -6.87 -14.20
N PHE A 121 -3.92 -6.52 -13.39
CA PHE A 121 -3.87 -6.64 -11.92
C PHE A 121 -4.57 -7.89 -11.38
N LYS A 122 -5.20 -8.69 -12.25
CA LYS A 122 -5.95 -9.88 -11.81
C LYS A 122 -5.08 -10.87 -11.04
N ASN A 123 -3.81 -11.02 -11.41
CA ASN A 123 -2.89 -11.94 -10.73
C ASN A 123 -2.52 -11.44 -9.33
N GLU A 124 -2.20 -10.16 -9.19
CA GLU A 124 -1.90 -9.52 -7.91
C GLU A 124 -3.11 -9.55 -6.98
N TRP A 125 -4.30 -9.28 -7.51
CA TRP A 125 -5.55 -9.37 -6.76
C TRP A 125 -5.83 -10.81 -6.32
N LYS A 126 -5.62 -11.78 -7.22
CA LYS A 126 -5.73 -13.20 -6.90
C LYS A 126 -4.75 -13.57 -5.79
N MET A 127 -3.49 -13.15 -5.84
CA MET A 127 -2.51 -13.42 -4.79
C MET A 127 -2.89 -12.81 -3.43
N ALA A 128 -3.50 -11.62 -3.42
CA ALA A 128 -3.88 -10.92 -2.20
C ALA A 128 -5.09 -11.55 -1.50
N TYR A 129 -6.06 -12.05 -2.27
CA TYR A 129 -7.37 -12.46 -1.75
C TYR A 129 -7.70 -13.94 -1.91
N SER A 130 -6.93 -14.72 -2.69
CA SER A 130 -7.19 -16.17 -2.81
C SER A 130 -6.75 -16.89 -1.55
N SER A 131 -7.51 -17.93 -1.20
CA SER A 131 -7.02 -18.91 -0.25
C SER A 131 -5.74 -19.57 -0.78
N LYS A 132 -4.80 -19.80 0.14
CA LYS A 132 -3.57 -20.55 -0.11
C LYS A 132 -3.71 -22.03 0.26
N GLN A 133 -4.88 -22.45 0.78
CA GLN A 133 -5.13 -23.81 1.20
C GLN A 133 -5.84 -24.62 0.10
N PRO A 134 -5.59 -25.94 0.04
CA PRO A 134 -6.23 -26.83 -0.94
C PRO A 134 -7.75 -26.92 -0.80
N ASP A 135 -8.28 -26.67 0.40
CA ASP A 135 -9.72 -26.68 0.72
C ASP A 135 -10.37 -25.29 0.55
N GLU A 136 -9.66 -24.34 -0.06
CA GLU A 136 -10.07 -22.95 -0.23
C GLU A 136 -10.31 -22.19 1.10
N THR A 137 -9.93 -22.74 2.25
CA THR A 137 -10.05 -22.04 3.54
C THR A 137 -8.91 -21.04 3.73
N ARG A 138 -9.20 -19.81 4.17
CA ARG A 138 -8.15 -18.86 4.52
C ARG A 138 -7.73 -19.13 5.97
N LYS A 139 -6.47 -19.52 6.19
CA LYS A 139 -5.90 -19.51 7.55
C LYS A 139 -5.80 -18.06 8.01
N GLU A 140 -6.71 -17.65 8.89
CA GLU A 140 -6.67 -16.34 9.49
C GLU A 140 -5.55 -16.31 10.55
N THR A 141 -4.65 -15.34 10.45
CA THR A 141 -3.63 -15.09 11.46
C THR A 141 -3.77 -13.63 11.85
N TRP A 142 -4.25 -13.41 13.06
CA TRP A 142 -4.51 -12.09 13.62
C TRP A 142 -3.38 -11.76 14.59
N ASN A 143 -2.48 -10.86 14.20
CA ASN A 143 -1.43 -10.35 15.08
C ASN A 143 -2.04 -9.25 15.97
N ILE A 144 -2.84 -9.64 16.94
CA ILE A 144 -3.53 -8.73 17.87
C ILE A 144 -2.57 -8.29 18.99
N ASP A 145 -1.70 -9.19 19.42
CA ASP A 145 -0.67 -8.91 20.40
C ASP A 145 0.61 -8.42 19.73
N TYR A 146 1.19 -7.37 20.31
CA TYR A 146 2.49 -6.88 19.88
C TYR A 146 3.59 -7.78 20.48
N GLU A 147 4.40 -8.39 19.61
CA GLU A 147 5.66 -9.02 19.95
C GLU A 147 6.81 -8.25 19.29
N SER A 148 7.87 -8.00 20.05
CA SER A 148 9.08 -7.33 19.53
C SER A 148 9.67 -8.10 18.36
N GLY A 149 9.84 -7.47 17.20
CA GLY A 149 10.40 -8.09 15.99
C GLY A 149 9.36 -8.46 14.91
N LEU A 150 8.06 -8.31 15.18
CA LEU A 150 7.00 -8.48 14.17
C LEU A 150 7.13 -7.47 13.01
N GLU A 151 7.79 -6.34 13.22
CA GLU A 151 8.06 -5.33 12.20
C GLU A 151 8.97 -5.84 11.07
N GLU A 152 9.81 -6.85 11.36
CA GLU A 152 10.69 -7.48 10.38
C GLU A 152 9.95 -8.54 9.53
N LEU A 153 8.86 -9.10 10.05
CA LEU A 153 8.00 -10.08 9.37
C LEU A 153 6.88 -9.42 8.56
N SER A 154 6.48 -8.20 8.95
CA SER A 154 5.60 -7.38 8.14
C SER A 154 6.27 -7.13 6.80
N SER A 155 5.55 -7.37 5.70
CA SER A 155 6.00 -6.93 4.38
C SER A 155 6.10 -5.40 4.44
N LEU A 156 7.30 -4.92 4.75
CA LEU A 156 7.60 -3.54 5.12
C LEU A 156 6.78 -2.60 4.25
N ASN A 157 5.87 -1.89 4.91
CA ASN A 157 4.74 -1.18 4.35
C ASN A 157 5.01 -0.52 2.99
N GLY A 158 4.11 -0.79 2.07
CA GLY A 158 3.67 0.08 0.98
C GLY A 158 2.29 -0.42 0.60
#